data_AF-A0A3B7LW76-F1
#
_entry.id   AF-A0A3B7LW76-F1
#
_cell.length_a   1.000
_cell.length_b   1.000
_cell.length_c   1.000
_cell.angle_alpha   90.00
_cell.angle_beta   90.00
_cell.angle_gamma   90.00
#
_symmetry.space_group_name_H-M   'P 1'
#
loop_
_entity.id
_entity.type
_entity.pdbx_description
1 polymer ?
#
loop_
_entity_poly.entity_id
_entity_poly.type
_entity_poly.pdbx_seq_one_letter_code
_entity_poly.pdbx_strand_id
1 'polypeptide(L)'
;MNHLSTGNAEFNLQQVLLLMDDLVQWLIRSGVGYNDFSAALKSVFYQQAIHELERIEQKQTVSSISLLSGLHRKDVTAFKKALESGQTLTQASVSEPISVPSRVVGLWIAEGLEKQLPFSDKDQFSFEDLVRRVSVERHPRSVLSELERLNIVSENEGVVSLQQYSFVPDTAMHEARKILTRNVHSHLQAGLHNLFKPEEIPYLEQAVRADELTVESVQLLHEKSLILWKEFSFQLLKLAMERCEQDDGKADAVKEFRFGVYQYYE
;
A
#
# COMPACT_ATOMS: atom_id res chain seq x y z
N MET A 1 1.87 30.31 -13.96
CA MET A 1 1.43 28.94 -14.29
C MET A 1 2.67 28.15 -14.69
N ASN A 2 3.24 27.38 -13.76
CA ASN A 2 4.33 26.47 -14.10
C ASN A 2 3.73 25.30 -14.87
N HIS A 3 3.94 25.27 -16.18
CA HIS A 3 3.73 24.07 -16.97
C HIS A 3 4.73 23.03 -16.45
N LEU A 4 4.25 21.94 -15.86
CA LEU A 4 5.01 20.71 -15.75
C LEU A 4 5.43 20.34 -17.18
N SER A 5 6.68 20.67 -17.53
CA SER A 5 7.25 20.40 -18.85
C SER A 5 7.02 18.93 -19.20
N THR A 6 6.64 18.64 -20.44
CA THR A 6 6.41 17.28 -20.94
C THR A 6 7.65 16.37 -20.82
N GLY A 7 8.84 16.93 -20.64
CA GLY A 7 10.06 16.20 -20.26
C GLY A 7 10.05 15.63 -18.84
N ASN A 8 9.11 16.05 -17.98
CA ASN A 8 9.00 15.59 -16.60
C ASN A 8 8.09 14.36 -16.43
N ALA A 9 7.18 14.04 -17.36
CA ALA A 9 6.24 12.94 -17.14
C ALA A 9 6.95 11.57 -17.14
N GLU A 10 7.79 11.33 -18.14
CA GLU A 10 8.60 10.11 -18.23
C GLU A 10 9.64 10.04 -17.10
N PHE A 11 10.32 11.16 -16.82
CA PHE A 11 11.26 11.24 -15.70
C PHE A 11 10.58 10.96 -14.34
N ASN A 12 9.45 11.61 -14.05
CA ASN A 12 8.69 11.39 -12.83
C ASN A 12 8.19 9.95 -12.72
N LEU A 13 7.77 9.34 -13.83
CA LEU A 13 7.42 7.93 -13.85
C LEU A 13 8.62 7.06 -13.46
N GLN A 14 9.80 7.31 -14.02
CA GLN A 14 11.02 6.59 -13.65
C GLN A 14 11.37 6.76 -12.17
N GLN A 15 11.28 7.98 -11.62
CA GLN A 15 11.54 8.22 -10.19
C GLN A 15 10.53 7.51 -9.29
N VAL A 16 9.24 7.54 -9.65
CA VAL A 16 8.19 6.82 -8.92
C VAL A 16 8.39 5.31 -9.01
N LEU A 17 8.86 4.79 -10.15
CA LEU A 17 9.13 3.35 -10.32
C LEU A 17 10.22 2.84 -9.37
N LEU A 18 11.20 3.66 -8.98
CA LEU A 18 12.17 3.30 -7.94
C LEU A 18 11.48 3.01 -6.61
N LEU A 19 10.56 3.89 -6.19
CA LEU A 19 9.77 3.68 -4.97
C LEU A 19 8.78 2.51 -5.14
N MET A 20 8.25 2.32 -6.34
CA MET A 20 7.33 1.22 -6.61
C MET A 20 8.03 -0.14 -6.54
N ASP A 21 9.33 -0.25 -6.79
CA ASP A 21 10.05 -1.53 -6.68
C ASP A 21 9.93 -2.11 -5.26
N ASP A 22 10.21 -1.29 -4.25
CA ASP A 22 10.07 -1.67 -2.83
C ASP A 22 8.62 -1.98 -2.45
N LEU A 23 7.68 -1.15 -2.90
CA LEU A 23 6.26 -1.34 -2.60
C LEU A 23 5.70 -2.60 -3.28
N VAL A 24 6.06 -2.86 -4.53
CA VAL A 24 5.67 -4.06 -5.27
C VAL A 24 6.31 -5.28 -4.64
N GLN A 25 7.56 -5.21 -4.18
CA GLN A 25 8.17 -6.28 -3.41
C GLN A 25 7.35 -6.60 -2.15
N TRP A 26 6.91 -5.58 -1.40
CA TRP A 26 6.04 -5.78 -0.23
C TRP A 26 4.69 -6.41 -0.62
N LEU A 27 4.05 -5.94 -1.70
CA LEU A 27 2.78 -6.48 -2.19
C LEU A 27 2.90 -7.96 -2.58
N ILE A 28 3.92 -8.32 -3.39
CA ILE A 28 4.15 -9.70 -3.82
C ILE A 28 4.46 -10.61 -2.63
N ARG A 29 5.30 -10.17 -1.69
CA ARG A 29 5.55 -10.91 -0.44
C ARG A 29 4.26 -11.16 0.33
N SER A 30 3.30 -10.24 0.25
CA SER A 30 1.99 -10.30 0.92
C SER A 30 0.90 -11.00 0.09
N GLY A 31 1.21 -11.53 -1.09
CA GLY A 31 0.26 -12.25 -1.95
C GLY A 31 -0.65 -11.35 -2.81
N VAL A 32 -0.35 -10.05 -2.89
CA VAL A 32 -1.06 -9.11 -3.75
C VAL A 32 -0.39 -9.06 -5.11
N GLY A 33 -1.09 -9.53 -6.14
CA GLY A 33 -0.61 -9.54 -7.52
C GLY A 33 -0.88 -8.23 -8.27
N TYR A 34 -0.31 -8.13 -9.48
CA TYR A 34 -0.48 -6.95 -10.34
C TYR A 34 -1.95 -6.62 -10.64
N ASN A 35 -2.79 -7.62 -10.94
CA ASN A 35 -4.18 -7.37 -11.31
C ASN A 35 -4.99 -6.78 -10.13
N ASP A 36 -4.81 -7.35 -8.94
CA ASP A 36 -5.44 -6.91 -7.70
C ASP A 36 -4.99 -5.48 -7.36
N PHE A 37 -3.68 -5.22 -7.46
CA PHE A 37 -3.11 -3.89 -7.23
C PHE A 37 -3.58 -2.86 -8.27
N SER A 38 -3.56 -3.22 -9.55
CA SER A 38 -4.00 -2.37 -10.66
C SER A 38 -5.48 -2.00 -10.52
N ALA A 39 -6.33 -2.93 -10.11
CA ALA A 39 -7.73 -2.67 -9.82
C ALA A 39 -7.90 -1.69 -8.66
N ALA A 40 -7.20 -1.91 -7.54
CA ALA A 40 -7.23 -1.02 -6.38
C ALA A 40 -6.76 0.41 -6.73
N LEU A 41 -5.70 0.54 -7.54
CA LEU A 41 -5.14 1.81 -7.99
C LEU A 41 -6.13 2.65 -8.82
N LYS A 42 -7.12 2.06 -9.48
CA LYS A 42 -8.08 2.84 -10.28
C LYS A 42 -8.79 3.91 -9.46
N SER A 43 -9.17 3.58 -8.22
CA SER A 43 -9.81 4.54 -7.32
C SER A 43 -8.89 5.71 -6.96
N VAL A 44 -7.60 5.43 -6.77
CA VAL A 44 -6.57 6.42 -6.48
C VAL A 44 -6.38 7.35 -7.68
N PHE A 45 -6.24 6.82 -8.89
CA PHE A 45 -6.13 7.61 -10.12
C PHE A 45 -7.37 8.48 -10.36
N TYR A 46 -8.56 7.94 -10.11
CA TYR A 46 -9.80 8.69 -10.21
C TYR A 46 -9.81 9.89 -9.25
N GLN A 47 -9.46 9.66 -7.97
CA GLN A 47 -9.43 10.71 -6.97
C GLN A 47 -8.38 11.78 -7.26
N GLN A 48 -7.16 11.39 -7.66
CA GLN A 48 -6.12 12.37 -8.01
C GLN A 48 -6.49 13.18 -9.26
N ALA A 49 -7.17 12.58 -10.24
CA ALA A 49 -7.66 13.33 -11.40
C ALA A 49 -8.76 14.34 -11.02
N ILE A 50 -9.62 14.02 -10.04
CA ILE A 50 -10.57 14.99 -9.50
C ILE A 50 -9.83 16.17 -8.86
N HIS A 51 -8.89 15.91 -7.94
CA HIS A 51 -8.16 16.97 -7.26
C HIS A 51 -7.36 17.85 -8.24
N GLU A 52 -6.77 17.24 -9.27
CA GLU A 52 -6.04 18.00 -10.29
C GLU A 52 -6.98 18.86 -11.13
N LEU A 53 -8.16 18.34 -11.53
CA LEU A 53 -9.18 19.13 -12.22
C LEU A 53 -9.70 20.30 -11.37
N GLU A 54 -9.83 20.11 -10.05
CA GLU A 54 -10.17 21.19 -9.11
C GLU A 54 -9.07 22.25 -9.06
N ARG A 55 -7.81 21.82 -8.95
CA ARG A 55 -6.63 22.71 -8.89
C ARG A 55 -6.50 23.58 -10.15
N ILE A 56 -6.83 23.03 -11.32
CA ILE A 56 -6.80 23.77 -12.59
C ILE A 56 -8.15 24.42 -12.96
N GLU A 57 -9.11 24.43 -12.04
CA GLU A 57 -10.46 25.04 -12.19
C GLU A 57 -11.24 24.51 -13.40
N GLN A 58 -11.10 23.23 -13.73
CA GLN A 58 -11.80 22.58 -14.83
C GLN A 58 -12.99 21.73 -14.36
N LYS A 59 -14.00 21.60 -15.24
CA LYS A 59 -15.18 20.78 -14.96
C LYS A 59 -14.81 19.29 -14.83
N GLN A 60 -15.34 18.65 -13.79
CA GLN A 60 -15.20 17.21 -13.51
C GLN A 60 -16.21 16.37 -14.32
N THR A 61 -16.10 16.44 -15.65
CA THR A 61 -16.88 15.61 -16.56
C THR A 61 -16.28 14.20 -16.67
N VAL A 62 -17.09 13.20 -17.03
CA VAL A 62 -16.58 11.84 -17.27
C VAL A 62 -15.46 11.84 -18.32
N SER A 63 -15.56 12.70 -19.34
CA SER A 63 -14.56 12.78 -20.41
C SER A 63 -13.25 13.41 -19.92
N SER A 64 -13.31 14.48 -19.12
CA SER A 64 -12.10 15.13 -18.60
C SER A 64 -11.38 14.26 -17.57
N ILE A 65 -12.12 13.58 -16.69
CA ILE A 65 -11.54 12.63 -15.73
C ILE A 65 -10.89 11.46 -16.47
N SER A 66 -11.58 10.87 -17.45
CA SER A 66 -11.03 9.75 -18.25
C SER A 66 -9.77 10.15 -19.02
N LEU A 67 -9.74 11.35 -19.62
CA LEU A 67 -8.57 11.86 -20.32
C LEU A 67 -7.36 12.04 -19.39
N LEU A 68 -7.57 12.63 -18.21
CA LEU A 68 -6.49 12.95 -17.28
C LEU A 68 -5.97 11.72 -16.53
N SER A 69 -6.87 10.84 -16.08
CA SER A 69 -6.52 9.63 -15.32
C SER A 69 -6.09 8.45 -16.19
N GLY A 70 -6.41 8.46 -17.49
CA GLY A 70 -6.27 7.30 -18.37
C GLY A 70 -7.28 6.17 -18.10
N LEU A 71 -8.22 6.35 -17.16
CA LEU A 71 -9.21 5.34 -16.81
C LEU A 71 -10.30 5.22 -17.89
N HIS A 72 -10.83 4.01 -18.05
CA HIS A 72 -11.94 3.77 -18.96
C HIS A 72 -13.20 4.50 -18.48
N ARG A 73 -13.98 5.07 -19.42
CA ARG A 73 -15.20 5.84 -19.10
C ARG A 73 -16.23 5.06 -18.27
N LYS A 74 -16.28 3.74 -18.44
CA LYS A 74 -17.12 2.84 -17.63
C LYS A 74 -16.75 2.93 -16.14
N ASP A 75 -15.46 2.85 -15.82
CA ASP A 75 -14.95 2.88 -14.44
C ASP A 75 -15.18 4.26 -13.81
N VAL A 76 -14.88 5.33 -14.57
CA VAL A 76 -15.14 6.72 -14.15
C VAL A 76 -16.62 6.95 -13.85
N THR A 77 -17.51 6.44 -14.69
CA THR A 77 -18.97 6.56 -14.49
C THR A 77 -19.43 5.79 -13.25
N ALA A 78 -18.88 4.60 -13.01
CA ALA A 78 -19.18 3.80 -11.83
C ALA A 78 -18.74 4.51 -10.54
N PHE A 79 -17.50 5.02 -10.49
CA PHE A 79 -16.99 5.78 -9.34
C PHE A 79 -17.82 7.05 -9.08
N LYS A 80 -18.16 7.79 -10.14
CA LYS A 80 -18.98 8.99 -10.01
C LYS A 80 -20.36 8.68 -9.42
N LYS A 81 -21.03 7.64 -9.93
CA LYS A 81 -22.36 7.22 -9.45
C LYS A 81 -22.31 6.77 -7.99
N ALA A 82 -21.25 6.09 -7.57
CA ALA A 82 -21.07 5.66 -6.19
C ALA A 82 -20.90 6.85 -5.23
N LEU A 83 -20.10 7.84 -5.61
CA LEU A 83 -19.97 9.07 -4.79
C LEU A 83 -21.30 9.85 -4.73
N GLU A 84 -22.02 9.96 -5.84
CA GLU A 84 -23.35 10.59 -5.88
C GLU A 84 -24.39 9.87 -5.02
N SER A 85 -24.25 8.55 -4.81
CA SER A 85 -25.11 7.77 -3.92
C SER A 85 -24.64 7.72 -2.46
N GLY A 86 -23.60 8.48 -2.10
CA GLY A 86 -23.01 8.50 -0.76
C GLY A 86 -22.23 7.23 -0.41
N GLN A 87 -21.90 6.40 -1.40
CA GLN A 87 -21.06 5.22 -1.22
C GLN A 87 -19.58 5.60 -1.30
N THR A 88 -18.75 4.76 -0.69
CA THR A 88 -17.29 4.89 -0.79
C THR A 88 -16.79 4.40 -2.15
N LEU A 89 -15.64 4.91 -2.61
CA LEU A 89 -15.03 4.45 -3.87
C LEU A 89 -14.68 2.95 -3.85
N THR A 90 -14.41 2.37 -2.68
CA THR A 90 -14.17 0.93 -2.50
C THR A 90 -15.44 0.10 -2.67
N GLN A 91 -16.63 0.70 -2.50
CA GLN A 91 -17.92 0.05 -2.75
C GLN A 91 -18.40 0.20 -4.20
N ALA A 92 -17.76 1.08 -4.98
CA ALA A 92 -18.03 1.31 -6.40
C ALA A 92 -17.45 0.16 -7.23
N SER A 93 -18.16 -0.97 -7.26
CA SER A 93 -17.72 -2.22 -7.87
C SER A 93 -17.19 -2.08 -9.31
N VAL A 94 -15.87 -2.14 -9.46
CA VAL A 94 -15.20 -2.57 -10.69
C VAL A 94 -14.61 -3.94 -10.37
N SER A 95 -15.36 -5.02 -10.64
CA SER A 95 -14.99 -6.43 -10.46
C SER A 95 -13.53 -6.62 -10.08
N GLU A 96 -13.22 -6.67 -8.79
CA GLU A 96 -11.85 -6.77 -8.35
C GLU A 96 -11.32 -8.15 -8.73
N PRO A 97 -10.20 -8.24 -9.46
CA PRO A 97 -9.46 -9.48 -9.52
C PRO A 97 -9.08 -9.80 -8.07
N ILE A 98 -9.65 -10.87 -7.55
CA ILE A 98 -9.13 -11.52 -6.36
C ILE A 98 -8.22 -12.61 -6.90
N SER A 99 -6.97 -12.66 -6.41
CA SER A 99 -6.01 -13.70 -6.82
C SER A 99 -6.63 -15.11 -6.74
N VAL A 100 -6.23 -16.00 -7.65
CA VAL A 100 -6.70 -17.39 -7.67
C VAL A 100 -6.49 -18.08 -6.31
N PRO A 101 -5.31 -17.98 -5.65
CA PRO A 101 -5.12 -18.53 -4.31
C PRO A 101 -6.14 -18.02 -3.29
N SER A 102 -6.39 -16.71 -3.24
CA SER A 102 -7.38 -16.11 -2.33
C SER A 102 -8.80 -16.58 -2.62
N ARG A 103 -9.17 -16.73 -3.90
CA ARG A 103 -10.48 -17.28 -4.31
C ARG A 103 -10.63 -18.76 -3.92
N VAL A 104 -9.56 -19.55 -4.03
CA VAL A 104 -9.54 -20.97 -3.60
C VAL A 104 -9.79 -21.08 -2.10
N VAL A 105 -9.06 -20.30 -1.30
CA VAL A 105 -9.26 -20.27 0.17
C VAL A 105 -10.65 -19.76 0.53
N GLY A 106 -11.11 -18.70 -0.13
CA GLY A 106 -12.46 -18.16 0.10
C GLY A 106 -13.55 -19.19 -0.21
N LEU A 107 -13.42 -19.93 -1.31
CA LEU A 107 -14.35 -21.02 -1.66
C LEU A 107 -14.26 -22.18 -0.66
N TRP A 108 -13.05 -22.57 -0.24
CA TRP A 108 -12.84 -23.60 0.79
C TRP A 108 -13.65 -23.29 2.06
N ILE A 109 -13.49 -22.06 2.57
CA ILE A 109 -14.15 -21.60 3.80
C ILE A 109 -15.66 -21.46 3.59
N ALA A 110 -16.09 -20.86 2.48
CA ALA A 110 -17.50 -20.60 2.20
C ALA A 110 -18.32 -21.88 2.02
N GLU A 111 -17.73 -22.93 1.44
CA GLU A 111 -18.36 -24.24 1.31
C GLU A 111 -18.29 -25.07 2.61
N GLY A 112 -17.58 -24.60 3.63
CA GLY A 112 -17.46 -25.31 4.91
C GLY A 112 -16.77 -26.67 4.80
N LEU A 113 -15.85 -26.82 3.82
CA LEU A 113 -15.15 -28.09 3.60
C LEU A 113 -14.24 -28.43 4.79
N GLU A 114 -13.85 -29.70 4.88
CA GLU A 114 -12.90 -30.16 5.89
C GLU A 114 -11.59 -29.36 5.83
N LYS A 115 -10.98 -29.12 7.00
CA LYS A 115 -9.70 -28.39 7.09
C LYS A 115 -8.55 -29.11 6.39
N GLN A 116 -8.70 -30.40 6.15
CA GLN A 116 -7.74 -31.24 5.46
C GLN A 116 -8.41 -31.81 4.23
N LEU A 117 -7.76 -31.66 3.08
CA LEU A 117 -8.19 -32.26 1.83
C LEU A 117 -7.02 -33.07 1.26
N PRO A 118 -7.24 -34.23 0.65
CA PRO A 118 -6.20 -34.85 -0.16
C PRO A 118 -5.82 -33.89 -1.30
N PHE A 119 -4.55 -33.88 -1.71
CA PHE A 119 -4.11 -33.06 -2.84
C PHE A 119 -4.86 -33.45 -4.13
N SER A 120 -4.95 -34.76 -4.39
CA SER A 120 -5.65 -35.36 -5.53
C SER A 120 -6.19 -36.71 -5.10
N ASP A 121 -7.45 -36.98 -5.41
CA ASP A 121 -8.14 -38.24 -5.11
C ASP A 121 -9.25 -38.48 -6.16
N LYS A 122 -9.63 -39.73 -6.39
CA LYS A 122 -10.68 -40.09 -7.36
C LYS A 122 -12.05 -40.26 -6.71
N ASP A 123 -12.09 -40.62 -5.44
CA ASP A 123 -13.31 -41.06 -4.75
C ASP A 123 -13.83 -39.99 -3.76
N GLN A 124 -12.97 -39.05 -3.34
CA GLN A 124 -13.30 -37.94 -2.44
C GLN A 124 -12.92 -36.59 -3.06
N PHE A 125 -13.58 -35.53 -2.58
CA PHE A 125 -13.30 -34.16 -3.03
C PHE A 125 -11.88 -33.74 -2.61
N SER A 126 -11.08 -33.30 -3.57
CA SER A 126 -9.66 -32.98 -3.37
C SER A 126 -9.36 -31.48 -3.49
N PHE A 127 -8.15 -31.09 -3.05
CA PHE A 127 -7.65 -29.74 -3.28
C PHE A 127 -7.55 -29.40 -4.78
N GLU A 128 -7.19 -30.38 -5.61
CA GLU A 128 -7.19 -30.23 -7.07
C GLU A 128 -8.59 -29.89 -7.62
N ASP A 129 -9.64 -30.53 -7.12
CA ASP A 129 -11.03 -30.22 -7.51
C ASP A 129 -11.42 -28.80 -7.10
N LEU A 130 -11.02 -28.38 -5.89
CA LEU A 130 -11.25 -27.04 -5.39
C LEU A 130 -10.60 -25.98 -6.28
N VAL A 131 -9.34 -26.18 -6.68
CA VAL A 131 -8.65 -25.25 -7.60
C VAL A 131 -9.36 -25.20 -8.95
N ARG A 132 -9.74 -26.36 -9.50
CA ARG A 132 -10.41 -26.45 -10.81
C ARG A 132 -11.77 -25.74 -10.83
N ARG A 133 -12.49 -25.69 -9.70
CA ARG A 133 -13.73 -24.88 -9.56
C ARG A 133 -13.47 -23.38 -9.66
N VAL A 134 -12.30 -22.92 -9.23
CA VAL A 134 -11.94 -21.49 -9.21
C VAL A 134 -11.27 -21.04 -10.50
N SER A 135 -10.38 -21.85 -11.06
CA SER A 135 -9.62 -21.55 -12.26
C SER A 135 -9.22 -22.83 -13.00
N VAL A 136 -9.50 -22.88 -14.30
CA VAL A 136 -9.03 -23.94 -15.20
C VAL A 136 -7.64 -23.68 -15.78
N GLU A 137 -7.15 -22.44 -15.68
CA GLU A 137 -5.87 -22.03 -16.28
C GLU A 137 -4.68 -22.26 -15.35
N ARG A 138 -4.89 -22.19 -14.03
CA ARG A 138 -3.81 -22.32 -13.05
C ARG A 138 -3.66 -23.76 -12.59
N HIS A 139 -2.45 -24.28 -12.69
CA HIS A 139 -2.14 -25.63 -12.25
C HIS A 139 -2.30 -25.75 -10.71
N PRO A 140 -3.02 -26.78 -10.19
CA PRO A 140 -3.25 -26.95 -8.75
C PRO A 140 -1.98 -26.93 -7.90
N ARG A 141 -0.91 -27.56 -8.38
CA ARG A 141 0.39 -27.56 -7.68
C ARG A 141 0.97 -26.14 -7.52
N SER A 142 0.83 -25.27 -8.52
CA SER A 142 1.32 -23.89 -8.43
C SER A 142 0.50 -23.06 -7.45
N VAL A 143 -0.82 -23.30 -7.39
CA VAL A 143 -1.69 -22.65 -6.40
C VAL A 143 -1.35 -23.12 -4.99
N LEU A 144 -1.11 -24.43 -4.80
CA LEU A 144 -0.64 -24.98 -3.53
C LEU A 144 0.67 -24.32 -3.10
N SER A 145 1.69 -24.30 -3.96
CA SER A 145 3.00 -23.70 -3.62
C SER A 145 2.89 -22.22 -3.22
N GLU A 146 1.98 -21.47 -3.85
CA GLU A 146 1.75 -20.07 -3.47
C GLU A 146 1.05 -19.95 -2.11
N LEU A 147 0.06 -20.81 -1.84
CA LEU A 147 -0.60 -20.84 -0.53
C LEU A 147 0.36 -21.30 0.59
N GLU A 148 1.29 -22.22 0.30
CA GLU A 148 2.35 -22.63 1.23
C GLU A 148 3.35 -21.50 1.47
N ARG A 149 3.78 -20.79 0.42
CA ARG A 149 4.66 -19.61 0.54
C ARG A 149 4.04 -18.53 1.43
N LEU A 150 2.72 -18.36 1.35
CA LEU A 150 1.95 -17.44 2.19
C LEU A 150 1.62 -18.04 3.58
N ASN A 151 2.07 -19.25 3.88
CA ASN A 151 1.77 -20.03 5.08
C ASN A 151 0.27 -20.24 5.34
N ILE A 152 -0.59 -20.15 4.33
CA ILE A 152 -2.05 -20.33 4.46
C ILE A 152 -2.41 -21.82 4.52
N VAL A 153 -1.63 -22.65 3.84
CA VAL A 153 -1.79 -24.11 3.86
C VAL A 153 -0.43 -24.77 4.08
N SER A 154 -0.46 -26.06 4.41
CA SER A 154 0.71 -26.94 4.35
C SER A 154 0.34 -28.27 3.73
N GLU A 155 1.21 -28.85 2.91
CA GLU A 155 1.09 -30.24 2.46
C GLU A 155 1.95 -31.19 3.30
N ASN A 156 1.38 -32.30 3.75
CA ASN A 156 2.12 -33.42 4.31
C ASN A 156 1.57 -34.74 3.76
N GLU A 157 2.44 -35.61 3.25
CA GLU A 157 2.08 -36.93 2.69
C GLU A 157 0.89 -36.88 1.71
N GLY A 158 0.79 -35.83 0.89
CA GLY A 158 -0.28 -35.65 -0.09
C GLY A 158 -1.61 -35.15 0.50
N VAL A 159 -1.63 -34.70 1.76
CA VAL A 159 -2.78 -34.07 2.41
C VAL A 159 -2.49 -32.58 2.61
N VAL A 160 -3.35 -31.74 2.06
CA VAL A 160 -3.30 -30.27 2.18
C VAL A 160 -4.15 -29.83 3.37
N SER A 161 -3.52 -29.16 4.34
CA SER A 161 -4.17 -28.68 5.56
C SER A 161 -4.24 -27.15 5.57
N LEU A 162 -5.44 -26.59 5.82
CA LEU A 162 -5.64 -25.16 6.05
C LEU A 162 -5.05 -24.76 7.42
N GLN A 163 -4.18 -23.76 7.44
CA GLN A 163 -3.50 -23.31 8.65
C GLN A 163 -4.37 -22.33 9.46
N GLN A 164 -4.59 -22.65 10.73
CA GLN A 164 -5.54 -21.93 11.60
C GLN A 164 -5.01 -20.58 12.09
N TYR A 165 -3.69 -20.41 12.10
CA TYR A 165 -3.00 -19.21 12.62
C TYR A 165 -2.66 -18.18 11.56
N SER A 166 -2.86 -18.50 10.28
CA SER A 166 -2.50 -17.61 9.15
C SER A 166 -3.45 -16.43 8.97
N PHE A 167 -4.58 -16.45 9.70
CA PHE A 167 -5.59 -15.40 9.71
C PHE A 167 -5.58 -14.56 11.00
N VAL A 168 -4.72 -14.88 11.96
CA VAL A 168 -4.55 -14.09 13.19
C VAL A 168 -3.38 -13.12 12.96
N PRO A 169 -3.63 -11.81 12.84
CA PRO A 169 -2.54 -10.85 12.63
C PRO A 169 -1.58 -10.87 13.81
N ASP A 170 -0.27 -10.98 13.55
CA ASP A 170 0.73 -10.60 14.54
C ASP A 170 0.57 -9.11 14.81
N THR A 171 0.03 -8.78 15.98
CA THR A 171 -0.29 -7.42 16.39
C THR A 171 0.93 -6.50 16.38
N ALA A 172 2.12 -7.01 16.73
CA ALA A 172 3.34 -6.21 16.75
C ALA A 172 3.80 -5.90 15.31
N MET A 173 3.78 -6.89 14.42
CA MET A 173 4.06 -6.66 12.99
C MET A 173 3.03 -5.75 12.34
N HIS A 174 1.76 -5.83 12.74
CA HIS A 174 0.70 -4.98 12.22
C HIS A 174 0.90 -3.51 12.61
N GLU A 175 1.24 -3.24 13.88
CA GLU A 175 1.56 -1.88 14.32
C GLU A 175 2.84 -1.35 13.66
N ALA A 176 3.87 -2.18 13.49
CA ALA A 176 5.08 -1.81 12.77
C ALA A 176 4.77 -1.39 11.32
N ARG A 177 3.90 -2.13 10.60
CA ARG A 177 3.44 -1.75 9.25
C ARG A 177 2.72 -0.41 9.25
N LYS A 178 1.84 -0.14 10.22
CA LYS A 178 1.16 1.17 10.33
C LYS A 178 2.13 2.31 10.53
N ILE A 179 3.12 2.14 11.40
CA ILE A 179 4.15 3.15 11.66
C ILE A 179 4.95 3.42 10.39
N LEU A 180 5.41 2.37 9.70
CA LEU A 180 6.11 2.49 8.42
C LEU A 180 5.26 3.27 7.40
N THR A 181 4.00 2.86 7.20
CA THR A 181 3.10 3.52 6.25
C THR A 181 2.90 4.99 6.59
N ARG A 182 2.68 5.34 7.87
CA ARG A 182 2.51 6.75 8.29
C ARG A 182 3.77 7.58 8.04
N ASN A 183 4.94 7.01 8.31
CA ASN A 183 6.21 7.71 8.12
C ASN A 183 6.50 7.93 6.62
N VAL A 184 6.41 6.88 5.81
CA VAL A 184 6.61 6.96 4.34
C VAL A 184 5.60 7.92 3.71
N HIS A 185 4.32 7.83 4.11
CA HIS A 185 3.29 8.73 3.60
C HIS A 185 3.60 10.19 3.93
N SER A 186 3.94 10.51 5.19
CA SER A 186 4.28 11.89 5.56
C SER A 186 5.52 12.42 4.88
N HIS A 187 6.56 11.59 4.74
CA HIS A 187 7.77 11.99 4.02
C HIS A 187 7.46 12.29 2.56
N LEU A 188 6.69 11.42 1.88
CA LEU A 188 6.23 11.68 0.52
C LEU A 188 5.40 12.96 0.42
N GLN A 189 4.48 13.21 1.35
CA GLN A 189 3.68 14.45 1.35
C GLN A 189 4.56 15.69 1.50
N ALA A 190 5.58 15.65 2.37
CA ALA A 190 6.53 16.76 2.53
C ALA A 190 7.33 17.02 1.24
N GLY A 191 7.87 15.97 0.63
CA GLY A 191 8.63 16.08 -0.62
C GLY A 191 7.77 16.56 -1.80
N LEU A 192 6.57 15.99 -1.97
CA LEU A 192 5.64 16.38 -3.03
C LEU A 192 5.11 17.80 -2.84
N HIS A 193 4.88 18.25 -1.60
CA HIS A 193 4.56 19.66 -1.30
C HIS A 193 5.68 20.57 -1.78
N ASN A 194 6.94 20.26 -1.43
CA ASN A 194 8.10 21.05 -1.85
C ASN A 194 8.25 21.09 -3.38
N LEU A 195 7.89 20.02 -4.08
CA LEU A 195 7.94 19.94 -5.55
C LEU A 195 6.79 20.69 -6.25
N PHE A 196 5.56 20.56 -5.75
CA PHE A 196 4.35 21.05 -6.44
C PHE A 196 3.84 22.40 -5.94
N LYS A 197 4.30 22.86 -4.78
CA LYS A 197 3.93 24.14 -4.15
C LYS A 197 5.17 24.96 -3.77
N PRO A 198 6.09 25.24 -4.72
CA PRO A 198 7.35 25.92 -4.43
C PRO A 198 7.18 27.35 -3.88
N GLU A 199 5.99 27.93 -4.01
CA GLU A 199 5.61 29.24 -3.45
C GLU A 199 5.21 29.20 -1.97
N GLU A 200 4.87 28.04 -1.41
CA GLU A 200 4.55 27.87 0.00
C GLU A 200 5.83 27.65 0.84
N ILE A 201 5.73 27.77 2.18
CA ILE A 201 6.85 27.47 3.06
C ILE A 201 7.24 25.98 2.88
N PRO A 202 8.50 25.66 2.55
CA PRO A 202 8.91 24.29 2.33
C PRO A 202 8.94 23.52 3.66
N TYR A 203 8.53 22.26 3.61
CA TYR A 203 8.80 21.32 4.68
C TYR A 203 10.29 20.95 4.70
N LEU A 204 10.81 20.61 5.88
CA LEU A 204 12.17 20.10 5.99
C LEU A 204 12.26 18.72 5.32
N GLU A 205 12.98 18.66 4.21
CA GLU A 205 13.39 17.44 3.52
C GLU A 205 14.91 17.51 3.39
N GLN A 206 15.61 16.84 4.30
CA GLN A 206 17.06 16.79 4.35
C GLN A 206 17.52 15.46 4.94
N ALA A 207 18.65 14.94 4.44
CA ALA A 207 19.33 13.78 4.99
C ALA A 207 20.85 14.01 5.03
N VAL A 208 21.50 13.47 6.05
CA VAL A 208 22.97 13.43 6.12
C VAL A 208 23.44 12.26 5.26
N ARG A 209 24.31 12.54 4.29
CA ARG A 209 24.96 11.54 3.44
C ARG A 209 26.47 11.61 3.62
N ALA A 210 27.07 10.44 3.86
CA ALA A 210 28.51 10.22 3.85
C ALA A 210 28.80 8.92 3.09
N ASP A 211 29.82 8.92 2.25
CA ASP A 211 30.29 7.78 1.46
C ASP A 211 31.71 7.37 1.84
N GLU A 212 32.20 6.27 1.25
CA GLU A 212 33.55 5.71 1.48
C GLU A 212 33.82 5.34 2.95
N LEU A 213 32.79 4.87 3.65
CA LEU A 213 32.86 4.51 5.05
C LEU A 213 33.28 3.05 5.27
N THR A 214 34.00 2.82 6.36
CA THR A 214 34.26 1.47 6.90
C THR A 214 33.07 0.97 7.71
N VAL A 215 32.97 -0.35 7.92
CA VAL A 215 31.91 -0.97 8.75
C VAL A 215 31.91 -0.39 10.16
N GLU A 216 33.11 -0.18 10.73
CA GLU A 216 33.29 0.42 12.05
C GLU A 216 32.76 1.85 12.10
N SER A 217 32.93 2.62 11.02
CA SER A 217 32.41 3.99 10.93
C SER A 217 30.90 4.01 10.81
N VAL A 218 30.31 3.11 10.01
CA VAL A 218 28.85 2.97 9.90
C VAL A 218 28.24 2.60 11.26
N GLN A 219 28.85 1.67 12.00
CA GLN A 219 28.39 1.31 13.33
C GLN A 219 28.48 2.50 14.31
N LEU A 220 29.59 3.25 14.28
CA LEU A 220 29.72 4.45 15.10
C LEU A 220 28.65 5.49 14.76
N LEU A 221 28.40 5.75 13.47
CA LEU A 221 27.36 6.69 13.03
C LEU A 221 25.96 6.22 13.44
N HIS A 222 25.69 4.92 13.34
CA HIS A 222 24.44 4.31 13.80
C HIS A 222 24.21 4.51 15.31
N GLU A 223 25.22 4.24 16.13
CA GLU A 223 25.09 4.42 17.59
C GLU A 223 24.92 5.90 17.95
N LYS A 224 25.67 6.80 17.29
CA LYS A 224 25.58 8.24 17.53
C LYS A 224 24.25 8.84 17.09
N SER A 225 23.72 8.44 15.93
CA SER A 225 22.44 8.94 15.42
C SER A 225 21.29 8.59 16.39
N LEU A 226 21.30 7.39 16.99
CA LEU A 226 20.29 6.97 17.98
C LEU A 226 20.36 7.81 19.26
N ILE A 227 21.56 8.14 19.73
CA ILE A 227 21.75 9.02 20.90
C ILE A 227 21.23 10.43 20.60
N LEU A 228 21.64 11.00 19.47
CA LEU A 228 21.21 12.34 19.04
C LEU A 228 19.70 12.41 18.83
N TRP A 229 19.12 11.40 18.19
CA TRP A 229 17.68 11.30 17.99
C TRP A 229 16.93 11.19 19.32
N LYS A 230 17.42 10.39 20.28
CA LYS A 230 16.77 10.27 21.59
C LYS A 230 16.70 11.62 22.31
N GLU A 231 17.79 12.39 22.29
CA GLU A 231 17.83 13.73 22.88
C GLU A 231 16.88 14.69 22.17
N PHE A 232 16.96 14.76 20.84
CA PHE A 232 16.14 15.66 20.04
C PHE A 232 14.64 15.31 20.13
N SER A 233 14.28 14.03 19.96
CA SER A 233 12.89 13.57 20.00
C SER A 233 12.23 13.80 21.34
N PHE A 234 12.97 13.67 22.44
CA PHE A 234 12.45 13.98 23.77
C PHE A 234 12.10 15.47 23.90
N GLN A 235 12.97 16.36 23.45
CA GLN A 235 12.71 17.81 23.48
C GLN A 235 11.50 18.18 22.62
N LEU A 236 11.43 17.64 21.41
CA LEU A 236 10.33 17.91 20.48
C LEU A 236 9.01 17.33 20.97
N LEU A 237 9.01 16.11 21.54
CA LEU A 237 7.82 15.50 22.12
C LEU A 237 7.28 16.31 23.29
N LYS A 238 8.16 16.79 24.18
CA LYS A 238 7.76 17.66 25.30
C LYS A 238 7.06 18.92 24.79
N LEU A 239 7.65 19.59 23.80
CA LEU A 239 7.04 20.79 23.20
C LEU A 239 5.71 20.46 22.52
N ALA A 240 5.63 19.34 21.80
CA ALA A 240 4.40 18.90 21.15
C ALA A 240 3.27 18.67 22.16
N MET A 241 3.56 18.01 23.29
CA MET A 241 2.59 17.80 24.37
C MET A 241 2.10 19.14 24.94
N GLU A 242 3.00 20.07 25.22
CA GLU A 242 2.65 21.42 25.71
C GLU A 242 1.76 22.18 24.70
N ARG A 243 2.02 22.03 23.39
CA ARG A 243 1.18 22.63 22.35
C ARG A 243 -0.20 21.97 22.26
N CYS A 244 -0.25 20.64 22.29
CA CYS A 244 -1.52 19.89 22.28
C CYS A 244 -2.42 20.29 23.45
N GLU A 245 -1.87 20.42 24.66
CA GLU A 245 -2.63 20.89 25.84
C GLU A 245 -3.15 22.33 25.66
N GLN A 246 -2.36 23.21 25.04
CA GLN A 246 -2.77 24.59 24.80
C GLN A 246 -3.79 24.74 23.67
N ASP A 247 -3.79 23.82 22.72
CA ASP A 247 -4.69 23.82 21.56
C ASP A 247 -5.97 23.01 21.81
N ASP A 248 -6.07 22.30 22.93
CA ASP A 248 -7.24 21.51 23.30
C ASP A 248 -8.52 22.37 23.31
N GLY A 249 -9.58 21.85 22.69
CA GLY A 249 -10.86 22.54 22.55
C GLY A 249 -10.91 23.70 21.54
N LYS A 250 -9.81 24.08 20.88
CA LYS A 250 -9.85 25.12 19.83
C LYS A 250 -10.45 24.57 18.54
N ALA A 251 -11.30 25.37 17.89
CA ALA A 251 -12.00 24.96 16.68
C ALA A 251 -11.07 24.77 15.46
N ASP A 252 -9.91 25.43 15.45
CA ASP A 252 -8.91 25.39 14.39
C ASP A 252 -7.75 24.42 14.67
N ALA A 253 -7.77 23.68 15.79
CA ALA A 253 -6.79 22.66 16.14
C ALA A 253 -6.97 21.36 15.34
N VAL A 254 -6.93 21.46 14.01
CA VAL A 254 -7.18 20.37 13.05
C VAL A 254 -5.92 19.90 12.33
N LYS A 255 -4.74 20.32 12.79
CA LYS A 255 -3.46 20.02 12.17
C LYS A 255 -2.78 18.82 12.85
N GLU A 256 -2.25 17.91 12.05
CA GLU A 256 -1.35 16.85 12.52
C GLU A 256 0.09 17.25 12.19
N PHE A 257 1.00 17.15 13.17
CA PHE A 257 2.43 17.36 12.98
C PHE A 257 3.16 16.02 13.12
N ARG A 258 4.01 15.71 12.13
CA ARG A 258 4.86 14.52 12.15
C ARG A 258 6.28 14.90 11.76
N PHE A 259 7.22 14.58 12.63
CA PHE A 259 8.65 14.69 12.39
C PHE A 259 9.30 13.36 12.71
N GLY A 260 10.05 12.82 11.76
CA GLY A 260 10.73 11.54 11.91
C GLY A 260 12.09 11.59 11.26
N VAL A 261 13.01 10.79 11.77
CA VAL A 261 14.34 10.59 11.21
C VAL A 261 14.49 9.09 10.95
N TYR A 262 15.10 8.76 9.82
CA TYR A 262 15.40 7.39 9.42
C TYR A 262 16.89 7.27 9.11
N GLN A 263 17.42 6.06 9.26
CA GLN A 263 18.78 5.72 8.87
C GLN A 263 18.74 4.44 8.04
N TYR A 264 19.53 4.42 6.98
CA TYR A 264 19.70 3.30 6.08
C TYR A 264 21.15 3.32 5.58
N TYR A 265 21.75 2.15 5.45
CA TYR A 265 23.05 1.94 4.85
C TYR A 265 22.98 0.67 4.00
N GLU A 266 23.68 0.66 2.88
CA GLU A 266 23.86 -0.49 1.98
C GLU A 266 25.27 -1.06 2.11
#